data_AF-A0A6A8ED83-F1
#
_entry.id   AF-A0A6A8ED83-F1
#
_cell.length_a   1.000
_cell.length_b   1.000
_cell.length_c   1.000
_cell.angle_alpha   90.00
_cell.angle_beta   90.00
_cell.angle_gamma   90.00
#
_symmetry.space_group_name_H-M   'P 1'
#
loop_
_entity.id
_entity.type
_entity.pdbx_description
1 polymer ?
#
loop_
_entity_poly.entity_id
_entity_poly.type
_entity_poly.pdbx_seq_one_letter_code
_entity_poly.pdbx_strand_id
1 'polypeptide(L)'
;MSLTTYVIVPFGYGMHRFSLAKAKPWGPIEKILLGYIAKTPCTSTFLAKTSNLPRQLVVEMLIPLMKAGWIEIKPINDEYFFVTTNRGAEVALYEELPTDSIPYSRVRSFMVDPLTRECYRYEKRKKKQSFQLYSKHNILDATKSFRGLCSELNIISSYTTTLSRIYEKITNYDEEVIDIEDDIIDTNYSKNIHFALAAIDDMGNITGVPEISDELKCEILKRDKKIRERAEILDISKSDIYVGENINETVKTLPKRLINKEQVRLIAGPEEHRMHLFNSIINAKSRLIIHSTFINEECIADVFDNLIDAAQRSVQIDILWGQTEPEEQNKLESYKNVIAKFDELNNKIVQKGLSTQIKFHRAPTLSHAKFIIHDEIQGIYSATLGSCNWLSSRFNRFEVSACITDDLIVADLTDICSHLSMGGTGLANNLSRELAVFSASLYKNVSIRKESDGNTSVQIISAPEHHPIVKQACNVVKNNIFICSHRVSYAGDRPIILPLKTVKAYDKNISIDIAYGRSSGDLKSAELKELKQNLQSLGFNITTADNPEVHAKFFSWDNNNIVVTSLNWLSSSSKGDIYNELGFLITLPGIGNEVKEKFHEMYPE
;
A
#
# COMPACT_ATOMS: atom_id res chain seq x y z
N MET A 1 18.01 13.82 43.14
CA MET A 1 17.81 14.51 41.84
C MET A 1 17.33 13.46 40.86
N SER A 2 16.16 13.69 40.26
CA SER A 2 15.66 12.95 39.11
C SER A 2 16.79 12.71 38.10
N LEU A 3 17.06 11.45 37.77
CA LEU A 3 18.19 11.09 36.92
C LEU A 3 17.66 10.84 35.51
N THR A 4 17.72 11.87 34.67
CA THR A 4 17.32 11.78 33.26
C THR A 4 18.13 10.69 32.56
N THR A 5 17.43 9.82 31.84
CA THR A 5 18.05 8.81 30.98
C THR A 5 18.06 9.30 29.54
N TYR A 6 19.13 8.94 28.83
CA TYR A 6 19.29 9.19 27.41
C TYR A 6 19.41 7.87 26.65
N VAL A 7 18.62 7.72 25.59
CA VAL A 7 18.65 6.57 24.69
C VAL A 7 19.05 7.06 23.30
N ILE A 8 20.17 6.53 22.79
CA ILE A 8 20.64 6.77 21.42
C ILE A 8 19.83 5.89 20.48
N VAL A 9 19.16 6.52 19.51
CA VAL A 9 18.27 5.85 18.56
C VAL A 9 18.84 5.98 17.14
N PRO A 10 19.15 4.88 16.44
CA PRO A 10 19.63 4.94 15.07
C PRO A 10 18.48 5.17 14.07
N PHE A 11 18.73 5.95 13.03
CA PHE A 11 17.82 6.18 11.92
C PHE A 11 18.59 6.12 10.60
N GLY A 12 17.97 5.55 9.56
CA GLY A 12 18.48 5.68 8.20
C GLY A 12 18.30 7.12 7.73
N TYR A 13 19.28 7.73 7.08
CA TYR A 13 19.18 9.11 6.62
C TYR A 13 19.17 9.18 5.09
N GLY A 14 18.10 9.76 4.55
CA GLY A 14 17.92 10.00 3.13
C GLY A 14 17.91 11.49 2.79
N MET A 15 18.43 11.82 1.62
CA MET A 15 18.39 13.17 1.06
C MET A 15 18.36 13.10 -0.46
N HIS A 16 17.30 13.62 -1.05
CA HIS A 16 17.09 13.60 -2.51
C HIS A 16 16.65 14.97 -3.00
N ARG A 17 16.85 15.23 -4.30
CA ARG A 17 16.29 16.40 -4.98
C ARG A 17 14.91 16.03 -5.53
N PHE A 18 13.88 16.71 -5.05
CA PHE A 18 12.50 16.47 -5.46
C PHE A 18 12.03 17.57 -6.40
N SER A 19 11.33 17.18 -7.46
CA SER A 19 10.48 18.06 -8.26
C SER A 19 9.10 18.09 -7.60
N LEU A 20 8.69 19.28 -7.16
CA LEU A 20 7.46 19.50 -6.40
C LEU A 20 6.55 20.46 -7.16
N ALA A 21 5.25 20.21 -7.13
CA ALA A 21 4.24 21.15 -7.56
C ALA A 21 3.70 21.88 -6.33
N LYS A 22 3.80 23.21 -6.31
CA LYS A 22 3.15 24.01 -5.28
C LYS A 22 1.81 24.50 -5.78
N ALA A 23 0.72 23.95 -5.25
CA ALA A 23 -0.60 24.49 -5.45
C ALA A 23 -0.66 25.90 -4.83
N LYS A 24 -1.25 26.87 -5.52
CA LYS A 24 -1.79 28.05 -4.82
C LYS A 24 -3.08 27.60 -4.14
N PRO A 25 -3.11 27.42 -2.81
CA PRO A 25 -4.36 27.02 -2.18
C PRO A 25 -5.38 28.14 -2.39
N TRP A 26 -6.48 27.81 -3.06
CA TRP A 26 -7.68 28.62 -3.07
C TRP A 26 -8.55 28.11 -1.93
N GLY A 27 -8.77 28.94 -0.91
CA GLY A 27 -9.67 28.58 0.18
C GLY A 27 -11.14 28.75 -0.21
N PRO A 28 -12.06 28.25 0.63
CA PRO A 28 -13.49 28.51 0.49
C PRO A 28 -13.81 30.02 0.47
N ILE A 29 -13.00 30.82 1.17
CA ILE A 29 -13.17 32.28 1.24
C ILE A 29 -12.94 32.91 -0.13
N GLU A 30 -11.87 32.54 -0.83
CA GLU A 30 -11.57 33.03 -2.18
C GLU A 30 -12.68 32.63 -3.17
N LYS A 31 -13.24 31.42 -3.02
CA LYS A 31 -14.37 30.96 -3.83
C LYS A 31 -15.63 31.79 -3.57
N ILE A 32 -15.96 32.02 -2.30
CA ILE A 32 -17.11 32.84 -1.91
C ILE A 32 -16.94 34.27 -2.40
N LEU A 33 -15.77 34.88 -2.21
CA LEU A 33 -15.48 36.24 -2.66
C LEU A 33 -15.58 36.36 -4.18
N LEU A 34 -14.98 35.43 -4.94
CA LEU A 34 -15.08 35.44 -6.40
C LEU A 34 -16.54 35.28 -6.85
N GLY A 35 -17.28 34.34 -6.25
CA GLY A 35 -18.70 34.11 -6.55
C GLY A 35 -19.59 35.31 -6.22
N TYR A 36 -19.27 36.04 -5.14
CA TYR A 36 -19.99 37.26 -4.77
C TYR A 36 -19.70 38.40 -5.73
N ILE A 37 -18.42 38.64 -6.06
CA ILE A 37 -18.00 39.71 -6.98
C ILE A 37 -18.48 39.44 -8.41
N ALA A 38 -18.57 38.17 -8.82
CA ALA A 38 -19.14 37.77 -10.12
C ALA A 38 -20.62 38.18 -10.27
N LYS A 39 -21.37 38.18 -9.16
CA LYS A 39 -22.78 38.61 -9.14
C LYS A 39 -22.93 40.11 -8.99
N THR A 40 -22.05 40.75 -8.20
CA THR A 40 -22.18 42.17 -7.86
C THR A 40 -20.80 42.79 -7.72
N PRO A 41 -20.42 43.74 -8.61
CA PRO A 41 -19.25 44.59 -8.43
C PRO A 41 -19.21 45.24 -7.04
N CYS A 42 -18.08 45.15 -6.35
CA CYS A 42 -17.97 45.63 -4.96
C CYS A 42 -16.70 46.45 -4.73
N THR A 43 -16.75 47.37 -3.77
CA THR A 43 -15.54 48.05 -3.27
C THR A 43 -14.93 47.29 -2.08
N SER A 44 -13.63 47.47 -1.84
CA SER A 44 -12.97 46.89 -0.65
C SER A 44 -13.60 47.39 0.66
N THR A 45 -14.07 48.63 0.69
CA THR A 45 -14.75 49.21 1.85
C THR A 45 -16.10 48.55 2.11
N PHE A 46 -16.88 48.27 1.05
CA PHE A 46 -18.14 47.56 1.17
C PHE A 46 -17.93 46.13 1.68
N LEU A 47 -17.02 45.38 1.06
CA LEU A 47 -16.71 44.00 1.47
C LEU A 47 -16.22 43.92 2.92
N ALA A 48 -15.39 44.86 3.36
CA ALA A 48 -14.92 44.94 4.75
C ALA A 48 -16.06 45.16 5.74
N LYS A 49 -17.00 46.08 5.43
CA LYS A 49 -18.18 46.31 6.27
C LYS A 49 -19.09 45.10 6.32
N THR A 50 -19.37 44.46 5.18
CA THR A 50 -20.30 43.33 5.10
C THR A 50 -19.75 42.06 5.75
N SER A 51 -18.45 41.81 5.61
CA SER A 51 -17.79 40.64 6.21
C SER A 51 -17.37 40.83 7.67
N ASN A 52 -17.45 42.06 8.20
CA ASN A 52 -16.89 42.45 9.49
C ASN A 52 -15.39 42.12 9.62
N LEU A 53 -14.63 42.24 8.52
CA LEU A 53 -13.18 42.03 8.48
C LEU A 53 -12.43 43.35 8.27
N PRO A 54 -11.20 43.48 8.79
CA PRO A 54 -10.36 44.63 8.48
C PRO A 54 -10.17 44.80 6.97
N ARG A 55 -10.32 46.03 6.45
CA ARG A 55 -10.17 46.32 5.01
C ARG A 55 -8.86 45.80 4.42
N GLN A 56 -7.78 45.88 5.19
CA GLN A 56 -6.47 45.38 4.76
C GLN A 56 -6.48 43.87 4.51
N LEU A 57 -7.16 43.09 5.36
CA LEU A 57 -7.31 41.65 5.18
C LEU A 57 -8.15 41.32 3.95
N VAL A 58 -9.24 42.07 3.71
CA VAL A 58 -10.06 41.91 2.49
C VAL A 58 -9.23 42.18 1.23
N VAL A 59 -8.40 43.22 1.24
CA VAL A 59 -7.51 43.52 0.11
C VAL A 59 -6.49 42.40 -0.10
N GLU A 60 -5.88 41.87 0.96
CA GLU A 60 -4.97 40.72 0.89
C GLU A 60 -5.66 39.46 0.32
N MET A 61 -6.95 39.24 0.60
CA MET A 61 -7.74 38.15 0.02
C MET A 61 -8.06 38.38 -1.47
N LEU A 62 -8.19 39.64 -1.92
CA LEU A 62 -8.49 39.98 -3.32
C LEU A 62 -7.25 39.98 -4.22
N ILE A 63 -6.06 40.28 -3.67
CA ILE A 63 -4.80 40.31 -4.44
C ILE A 63 -4.52 38.98 -5.17
N PRO A 64 -4.66 37.79 -4.56
CA PRO A 64 -4.52 36.50 -5.24
C PRO A 64 -5.46 36.36 -6.44
N LEU A 65 -6.75 36.71 -6.28
CA LEU A 65 -7.76 36.64 -7.34
C LEU A 65 -7.45 37.59 -8.50
N MET A 66 -6.89 38.77 -8.19
CA MET A 66 -6.37 39.70 -9.20
C MET A 66 -5.13 39.14 -9.92
N LYS A 67 -4.19 38.55 -9.18
CA LYS A 67 -2.98 37.92 -9.76
C LYS A 67 -3.31 36.72 -10.66
N ALA A 68 -4.40 36.02 -10.39
CA ALA A 68 -4.93 34.97 -11.26
C ALA A 68 -5.69 35.52 -12.48
N GLY A 69 -5.88 36.84 -12.58
CA GLY A 69 -6.60 37.48 -13.67
C GLY A 69 -8.10 37.23 -13.64
N TRP A 70 -8.67 36.84 -12.49
CA TRP A 70 -10.11 36.59 -12.34
C TRP A 70 -10.87 37.84 -11.92
N ILE A 71 -10.20 38.76 -11.22
CA ILE A 71 -10.76 40.04 -10.80
C ILE A 71 -9.87 41.17 -11.31
N GLU A 72 -10.48 42.26 -11.72
CA GLU A 72 -9.82 43.50 -12.09
C GLU A 72 -10.45 44.69 -11.34
N ILE A 73 -9.73 45.80 -11.29
CA ILE A 73 -10.22 47.04 -10.69
C ILE A 73 -10.71 47.96 -11.79
N LYS A 74 -11.97 48.42 -11.70
CA LYS A 74 -12.52 49.45 -12.59
C LYS A 74 -12.91 50.70 -11.81
N PRO A 75 -12.54 51.90 -12.28
CA PRO A 75 -13.08 53.14 -11.74
C PRO A 75 -14.52 53.32 -12.20
N ILE A 76 -15.44 53.53 -11.26
CA ILE A 76 -16.85 53.84 -11.50
C ILE A 76 -17.23 54.96 -10.53
N ASN A 77 -17.63 56.13 -11.06
CA ASN A 77 -18.05 57.29 -10.27
C ASN A 77 -17.06 57.68 -9.15
N ASP A 78 -15.78 57.86 -9.49
CA ASP A 78 -14.67 58.22 -8.56
C ASP A 78 -14.38 57.20 -7.45
N GLU A 79 -14.96 56.00 -7.50
CA GLU A 79 -14.63 54.87 -6.63
C GLU A 79 -14.06 53.68 -7.42
N TYR A 80 -13.22 52.88 -6.75
CA TYR A 80 -12.60 51.70 -7.34
C TYR A 80 -13.38 50.43 -6.96
N PHE A 81 -13.99 49.81 -7.97
CA PHE A 81 -14.72 48.56 -7.84
C PHE A 81 -13.87 47.38 -8.30
N PHE A 82 -13.95 46.30 -7.55
CA PHE A 82 -13.51 44.99 -7.98
C PHE A 82 -14.62 44.37 -8.82
N VAL A 83 -14.28 43.95 -10.03
CA VAL A 83 -15.18 43.29 -10.99
C VAL A 83 -14.52 42.03 -11.52
N THR A 84 -15.31 41.01 -11.87
CA THR A 84 -14.75 39.81 -12.51
C THR A 84 -14.40 40.07 -13.96
N THR A 85 -13.31 39.46 -14.43
CA THR A 85 -13.03 39.30 -15.86
C THR A 85 -13.94 38.20 -16.45
N ASN A 86 -13.98 38.07 -17.78
CA ASN A 86 -14.74 36.99 -18.44
C ASN A 86 -14.32 35.60 -17.92
N ARG A 87 -13.01 35.37 -17.79
CA ARG A 87 -12.45 34.15 -17.21
C ARG A 87 -12.83 33.98 -15.75
N GLY A 88 -12.79 35.06 -14.95
CA GLY A 88 -13.18 35.02 -13.55
C GLY A 88 -14.65 34.68 -13.33
N ALA A 89 -15.54 35.16 -14.20
CA ALA A 89 -16.96 34.84 -14.16
C ALA A 89 -17.24 33.36 -14.47
N GLU A 90 -16.53 32.76 -15.42
CA GLU A 90 -16.61 31.32 -15.73
C GLU A 90 -16.09 30.46 -14.57
N VAL A 91 -14.90 30.79 -14.06
CA VAL A 91 -14.28 30.12 -12.91
C VAL A 91 -15.16 30.21 -11.64
N ALA A 92 -15.92 31.29 -11.49
CA ALA A 92 -16.85 31.46 -10.39
C ALA A 92 -17.97 30.39 -10.40
N LEU A 93 -18.25 29.74 -11.53
CA LEU A 93 -19.28 28.69 -11.65
C LEU A 93 -18.80 27.28 -11.27
N TYR A 94 -17.49 27.04 -11.24
CA TYR A 94 -16.96 25.72 -10.90
C TYR A 94 -17.27 25.35 -9.45
N GLU A 95 -17.30 24.08 -9.08
CA GLU A 95 -17.45 23.72 -7.66
C GLU A 95 -16.22 24.14 -6.85
N GLU A 96 -15.02 23.98 -7.43
CA GLU A 96 -13.74 24.39 -6.85
C GLU A 96 -12.97 25.35 -7.76
N LEU A 97 -12.12 26.21 -7.19
CA LEU A 97 -11.30 27.13 -7.97
C LEU A 97 -10.13 26.38 -8.63
N PRO A 98 -9.82 26.64 -9.91
CA PRO A 98 -8.75 25.95 -10.61
C PRO A 98 -7.38 26.36 -10.06
N THR A 99 -6.59 25.34 -9.72
CA THR A 99 -5.30 25.49 -9.07
C THR A 99 -4.18 25.48 -10.10
N ASP A 100 -3.53 26.61 -10.31
CA ASP A 100 -2.26 26.62 -11.03
C ASP A 100 -1.16 26.13 -10.08
N SER A 101 -0.59 24.97 -10.36
CA SER A 101 0.58 24.47 -9.63
C SER A 101 1.85 25.01 -10.25
N ILE A 102 2.73 25.61 -9.44
CA ILE A 102 4.04 26.06 -9.93
C ILE A 102 5.07 24.96 -9.61
N PRO A 103 5.68 24.32 -10.63
CA PRO A 103 6.72 23.34 -10.39
C PRO A 103 7.98 24.02 -9.86
N TYR A 104 8.65 23.40 -8.90
CA TYR A 104 9.92 23.87 -8.37
C TYR A 104 10.74 22.70 -7.82
N SER A 105 12.07 22.84 -7.85
CA SER A 105 12.99 21.82 -7.36
C SER A 105 13.50 22.13 -5.96
N ARG A 106 13.56 21.12 -5.09
CA ARG A 106 14.12 21.30 -3.74
C ARG A 106 14.71 20.02 -3.17
N VAL A 107 15.89 20.16 -2.57
CA VAL A 107 16.49 19.09 -1.77
C VAL A 107 15.76 19.00 -0.43
N ARG A 108 15.26 17.80 -0.12
CA ARG A 108 14.65 17.46 1.17
C ARG A 108 15.39 16.31 1.81
N SER A 109 15.38 16.29 3.13
CA SER A 109 15.97 15.22 3.93
C SER A 109 14.90 14.56 4.77
N PHE A 110 15.11 13.28 5.07
CA PHE A 110 14.21 12.48 5.88
C PHE A 110 14.98 11.41 6.63
N MET A 111 14.31 10.82 7.61
CA MET A 111 14.78 9.71 8.41
C MET A 111 13.90 8.50 8.15
N VAL A 112 14.50 7.32 8.18
CA VAL A 112 13.81 6.03 8.11
C VAL A 112 13.88 5.37 9.47
N ASP A 113 12.71 5.05 10.01
CA ASP A 113 12.56 4.29 11.23
C ASP A 113 13.19 2.90 11.07
N PRO A 114 14.16 2.51 11.92
CA PRO A 114 14.80 1.20 11.82
C PRO A 114 13.85 0.04 12.13
N LEU A 115 12.80 0.27 12.93
CA LEU A 115 11.90 -0.76 13.41
C LEU A 115 10.70 -0.93 12.49
N THR A 116 10.03 0.20 12.19
CA THR A 116 8.76 0.21 11.43
C THR A 116 8.93 0.56 9.95
N ARG A 117 10.11 1.04 9.53
CA ARG A 117 10.39 1.51 8.17
C ARG A 117 9.57 2.73 7.74
N GLU A 118 8.91 3.39 8.67
CA GLU A 118 8.22 4.66 8.45
C GLU A 118 9.22 5.79 8.15
N CYS A 119 8.73 6.82 7.45
CA CYS A 119 9.52 7.99 7.09
C CYS A 119 9.17 9.18 7.97
N TYR A 120 10.18 9.97 8.34
CA TYR A 120 10.02 11.22 9.07
C TYR A 120 10.78 12.34 8.38
N ARG A 121 10.11 13.46 8.11
CA ARG A 121 10.75 14.62 7.48
C ARG A 121 11.79 15.27 8.39
N TYR A 122 12.95 15.62 7.84
CA TYR A 122 14.02 16.30 8.56
C TYR A 122 14.43 17.60 7.84
N GLU A 123 14.61 18.67 8.62
CA GLU A 123 14.96 19.99 8.08
C GLU A 123 16.05 20.64 8.93
N LYS A 124 17.31 20.36 8.57
CA LYS A 124 18.52 20.85 9.24
C LYS A 124 18.55 22.35 9.55
N ARG A 125 17.81 23.18 8.78
CA ARG A 125 17.82 24.66 8.89
C ARG A 125 16.60 25.27 9.59
N LYS A 126 15.63 24.47 10.04
CA LYS A 126 14.50 25.00 10.84
C LYS A 126 14.98 25.28 12.27
N LYS A 127 15.07 26.55 12.65
CA LYS A 127 15.40 27.02 14.02
C LYS A 127 14.47 26.49 15.15
N LYS A 128 13.45 25.69 14.83
CA LYS A 128 12.41 25.20 15.75
C LYS A 128 12.21 23.67 15.72
N GLN A 129 13.19 22.88 15.25
CA GLN A 129 13.09 21.41 15.45
C GLN A 129 13.47 21.05 16.89
N SER A 130 12.66 20.19 17.51
CA SER A 130 12.81 19.73 18.90
C SER A 130 13.91 18.67 19.08
N PHE A 131 14.56 18.27 17.99
CA PHE A 131 15.57 17.21 17.97
C PHE A 131 16.73 17.56 17.03
N GLN A 132 17.86 16.89 17.24
CA GLN A 132 19.07 16.99 16.41
C GLN A 132 19.51 15.60 15.97
N LEU A 133 20.17 15.55 14.81
CA LEU A 133 20.80 14.34 14.29
C LEU A 133 22.30 14.44 14.33
N TYR A 134 22.92 13.34 14.75
CA TYR A 134 24.34 13.20 14.94
C TYR A 134 24.89 12.07 14.09
N SER A 135 26.12 12.22 13.60
CA SER A 135 26.90 11.07 13.14
C SER A 135 27.32 10.22 14.34
N LYS A 136 27.77 8.98 14.08
CA LYS A 136 28.24 8.08 15.15
C LYS A 136 29.35 8.68 16.01
N HIS A 137 30.28 9.44 15.41
CA HIS A 137 31.34 10.10 16.16
C HIS A 137 30.78 11.23 17.04
N ASN A 138 29.92 12.07 16.47
CA ASN A 138 29.41 13.26 17.15
C ASN A 138 28.45 12.91 18.30
N ILE A 139 27.68 11.82 18.19
CA ILE A 139 26.76 11.42 19.26
C ILE A 139 27.55 10.96 20.50
N LEU A 140 28.65 10.24 20.31
CA LEU A 140 29.51 9.80 21.42
C LEU A 140 30.10 10.99 22.16
N ASP A 141 30.55 12.02 21.43
CA ASP A 141 31.05 13.25 22.07
C ASP A 141 29.94 14.06 22.74
N ALA A 142 28.75 14.13 22.15
CA ALA A 142 27.60 14.76 22.77
C ALA A 142 27.23 14.06 24.10
N THR A 143 27.22 12.72 24.12
CA THR A 143 26.88 11.91 25.31
C THR A 143 27.79 12.17 26.52
N LYS A 144 29.08 12.46 26.30
CA LYS A 144 30.03 12.81 27.36
C LYS A 144 29.65 14.08 28.13
N SER A 145 28.89 14.99 27.49
CA SER A 145 28.50 16.27 28.09
C SER A 145 27.22 16.17 28.94
N PHE A 146 26.44 15.09 28.80
CA PHE A 146 25.17 14.93 29.52
C PHE A 146 25.37 14.28 30.89
N ARG A 147 24.73 14.85 31.91
CA ARG A 147 24.73 14.32 33.28
C ARG A 147 23.59 13.32 33.48
N GLY A 148 23.62 12.15 32.81
CA GLY A 148 22.58 11.12 32.93
C GLY A 148 23.07 9.70 32.64
N LEU A 149 22.17 8.71 32.75
CA LEU A 149 22.42 7.36 32.26
C LEU A 149 22.27 7.33 30.75
N CYS A 150 23.16 6.66 30.02
CA CYS A 150 23.12 6.61 28.57
C CYS A 150 23.10 5.17 28.05
N SER A 151 22.24 4.89 27.07
CA SER A 151 22.17 3.59 26.40
C SER A 151 21.96 3.75 24.88
N GLU A 152 22.21 2.69 24.11
CA GLU A 152 22.03 2.69 22.65
C GLU A 152 21.09 1.57 22.19
N LEU A 153 20.04 1.89 21.43
CA LEU A 153 19.23 0.88 20.77
C LEU A 153 20.03 0.22 19.64
N ASN A 154 20.31 -1.08 19.80
CA ASN A 154 20.98 -1.86 18.78
C ASN A 154 19.94 -2.61 17.94
N ILE A 155 19.61 -2.05 16.77
CA ILE A 155 18.55 -2.56 15.89
C ILE A 155 19.17 -3.20 14.65
N ILE A 156 18.91 -4.49 14.46
CA ILE A 156 19.26 -5.22 13.24
C ILE A 156 18.13 -4.97 12.23
N SER A 157 18.39 -4.05 11.31
CA SER A 157 17.43 -3.61 10.30
C SER A 157 18.11 -3.32 8.97
N SER A 158 17.34 -3.45 7.90
CA SER A 158 17.74 -3.06 6.55
C SER A 158 17.64 -1.55 6.31
N TYR A 159 16.96 -0.80 7.19
CA TYR A 159 16.67 0.64 7.01
C TYR A 159 16.07 0.96 5.63
N THR A 160 15.22 0.05 5.15
CA THR A 160 14.52 0.18 3.87
C THR A 160 13.18 0.90 4.07
N THR A 161 12.71 1.62 3.06
CA THR A 161 11.37 2.23 3.04
C THR A 161 10.81 2.28 1.62
N THR A 162 9.54 2.64 1.46
CA THR A 162 8.93 2.77 0.11
C THR A 162 8.94 4.22 -0.35
N LEU A 163 8.99 4.43 -1.67
CA LEU A 163 8.99 5.77 -2.27
C LEU A 163 7.73 6.56 -1.90
N SER A 164 6.57 5.91 -1.84
CA SER A 164 5.31 6.57 -1.49
C SER A 164 5.38 7.17 -0.07
N ARG A 165 5.98 6.46 0.89
CA ARG A 165 6.14 6.94 2.27
C ARG A 165 7.10 8.11 2.35
N ILE A 166 8.14 8.13 1.52
CA ILE A 166 9.01 9.30 1.37
C ILE A 166 8.16 10.48 0.84
N TYR A 167 7.40 10.28 -0.23
CA TYR A 167 6.59 11.34 -0.88
C TYR A 167 5.49 11.92 0.02
N GLU A 168 4.81 11.06 0.76
CA GLU A 168 3.78 11.43 1.71
C GLU A 168 4.34 12.37 2.80
N LYS A 169 5.56 12.10 3.29
CA LYS A 169 6.12 12.80 4.44
C LYS A 169 6.97 14.03 4.08
N ILE A 170 7.53 14.08 2.87
CA ILE A 170 8.41 15.21 2.46
C ILE A 170 7.66 16.46 2.01
N THR A 171 6.38 16.36 1.65
CA THR A 171 5.55 17.47 1.16
C THR A 171 4.98 18.33 2.30
N ASN A 172 4.69 19.59 1.99
CA ASN A 172 3.78 20.42 2.80
C ASN A 172 2.31 20.18 2.35
N TYR A 173 1.34 20.67 3.13
CA TYR A 173 -0.08 20.55 2.79
C TYR A 173 -0.42 21.09 1.38
N ASP A 174 0.22 22.19 0.97
CA ASP A 174 0.05 22.87 -0.32
C ASP A 174 1.00 22.35 -1.43
N GLU A 175 1.70 21.25 -1.19
CA GLU A 175 2.66 20.67 -2.13
C GLU A 175 2.27 19.24 -2.53
N GLU A 176 2.64 18.88 -3.75
CA GLU A 176 2.60 17.52 -4.26
C GLU A 176 3.95 17.16 -4.88
N VAL A 177 4.31 15.88 -4.82
CA VAL A 177 5.51 15.38 -5.49
C VAL A 177 5.19 15.11 -6.95
N ILE A 178 6.01 15.64 -7.85
CA ILE A 178 5.96 15.29 -9.27
C ILE A 178 6.91 14.14 -9.54
N ASP A 179 8.18 14.25 -9.10
CA ASP A 179 9.19 13.19 -9.24
C ASP A 179 10.38 13.41 -8.28
N ILE A 180 11.29 12.43 -8.21
CA ILE A 180 12.66 12.59 -7.73
C ILE A 180 13.59 12.80 -8.94
N GLU A 181 14.42 13.83 -8.89
CA GLU A 181 15.35 14.19 -9.98
C GLU A 181 16.69 13.42 -9.95
N ASP A 182 16.87 12.53 -8.97
CA ASP A 182 18.10 11.73 -8.85
C ASP A 182 18.07 10.53 -9.81
N ASP A 183 19.17 10.28 -10.52
CA ASP A 183 19.27 9.25 -11.55
C ASP A 183 19.13 7.82 -11.00
N ILE A 184 19.66 7.58 -9.79
CA ILE A 184 19.64 6.29 -9.12
C ILE A 184 19.09 6.51 -7.71
N ILE A 185 18.00 5.82 -7.40
CA ILE A 185 17.37 5.88 -6.09
C ILE A 185 17.38 4.47 -5.52
N ASP A 186 18.25 4.29 -4.52
CA ASP A 186 18.23 3.13 -3.63
C ASP A 186 17.26 3.44 -2.48
N THR A 187 16.44 2.45 -2.12
CA THR A 187 15.49 2.56 -1.00
C THR A 187 16.07 2.02 0.32
N ASN A 188 17.31 1.53 0.30
CA ASN A 188 18.04 1.07 1.47
C ASN A 188 18.99 2.16 2.01
N TYR A 189 18.74 2.62 3.24
CA TYR A 189 19.51 3.71 3.87
C TYR A 189 20.48 3.22 4.95
N SER A 190 20.78 1.92 5.01
CA SER A 190 21.68 1.32 6.01
C SER A 190 23.13 1.84 5.93
N LYS A 191 23.56 2.37 4.79
CA LYS A 191 24.90 2.96 4.60
C LYS A 191 25.04 4.36 5.23
N ASN A 192 23.94 5.01 5.58
CA ASN A 192 23.93 6.39 6.05
C ASN A 192 23.11 6.54 7.33
N ILE A 193 23.58 5.92 8.42
CA ILE A 193 22.88 5.94 9.71
C ILE A 193 23.25 7.20 10.48
N HIS A 194 22.22 7.91 10.94
CA HIS A 194 22.32 9.04 11.87
C HIS A 194 21.63 8.68 13.18
N PHE A 195 22.00 9.37 14.25
CA PHE A 195 21.52 9.07 15.59
C PHE A 195 20.77 10.26 16.16
N ALA A 196 19.61 10.01 16.77
CA ALA A 196 18.92 10.96 17.62
C ALA A 196 19.13 10.58 19.09
N LEU A 197 18.99 11.56 19.99
CA LEU A 197 19.12 11.36 21.42
C LEU A 197 17.76 11.54 22.09
N ALA A 198 17.11 10.42 22.42
CA ALA A 198 15.87 10.43 23.17
C ALA A 198 16.17 10.72 24.65
N ALA A 199 15.63 11.82 25.19
CA ALA A 199 15.69 12.14 26.61
C ALA A 199 14.38 11.74 27.28
N ILE A 200 14.48 10.94 28.35
CA ILE A 200 13.34 10.37 29.07
C ILE A 200 13.31 10.94 30.49
N ASP A 201 12.19 11.56 30.85
CA ASP A 201 11.94 12.05 32.21
C ASP A 201 11.38 10.93 33.12
N ASP A 202 11.18 11.22 34.41
CA ASP A 202 10.67 10.22 35.36
C ASP A 202 9.18 9.87 35.16
N MET A 203 8.46 10.65 34.36
CA MET A 203 7.07 10.35 33.95
C MET A 203 7.02 9.50 32.67
N GLY A 204 8.17 9.18 32.08
CA GLY A 204 8.26 8.41 30.83
C GLY A 204 8.00 9.24 29.58
N ASN A 205 8.02 10.57 29.67
CA ASN A 205 7.88 11.42 28.49
C ASN A 205 9.18 11.41 27.68
N ILE A 206 9.06 11.19 26.37
CA ILE A 206 10.20 11.14 25.45
C ILE A 206 10.30 12.48 24.70
N THR A 207 11.51 13.06 24.72
CA THR A 207 11.85 14.27 23.94
C THR A 207 13.16 14.03 23.15
N GLY A 208 13.53 14.93 22.24
CA GLY A 208 14.79 14.80 21.48
C GLY A 208 14.76 13.81 20.30
N VAL A 209 13.56 13.35 19.92
CA VAL A 209 13.25 12.53 18.74
C VAL A 209 12.08 13.15 17.96
N PRO A 210 11.88 12.80 16.68
CA PRO A 210 10.66 13.18 15.95
C PRO A 210 9.40 12.53 16.56
N GLU A 211 8.23 12.82 16.00
CA GLU A 211 7.00 12.07 16.26
C GLU A 211 7.14 10.65 15.71
N ILE A 212 7.75 9.79 16.52
CA ILE A 212 8.05 8.39 16.22
C ILE A 212 6.83 7.48 16.42
N SER A 213 6.89 6.28 15.83
CA SER A 213 5.87 5.24 16.00
C SER A 213 5.78 4.74 17.46
N ASP A 214 4.64 4.17 17.82
CA ASP A 214 4.43 3.65 19.18
C ASP A 214 5.30 2.42 19.46
N GLU A 215 5.62 1.60 18.45
CA GLU A 215 6.55 0.49 18.57
C GLU A 215 7.96 0.99 18.95
N LEU A 216 8.45 2.04 18.30
CA LEU A 216 9.75 2.61 18.61
C LEU A 216 9.74 3.29 19.99
N LYS A 217 8.66 3.98 20.37
CA LYS A 217 8.49 4.51 21.74
C LYS A 217 8.56 3.39 22.77
N CYS A 218 7.87 2.27 22.55
CA CYS A 218 7.89 1.13 23.45
C CYS A 218 9.30 0.57 23.63
N GLU A 219 10.10 0.43 22.57
CA GLU A 219 11.48 -0.05 22.67
C GLU A 219 12.40 0.94 23.38
N ILE A 220 12.21 2.25 23.17
CA ILE A 220 12.94 3.30 23.93
C ILE A 220 12.63 3.19 25.43
N LEU A 221 11.35 3.06 25.81
CA LEU A 221 10.94 2.96 27.22
C LEU A 221 11.39 1.64 27.86
N LYS A 222 11.32 0.52 27.14
CA LYS A 222 11.90 -0.76 27.60
C LYS A 222 13.40 -0.60 27.87
N ARG A 223 14.10 0.15 27.02
CA ARG A 223 15.53 0.40 27.20
C ARG A 223 15.81 1.30 28.40
N ASP A 224 15.05 2.37 28.60
CA ASP A 224 15.13 3.23 29.78
C ASP A 224 14.96 2.42 31.07
N LYS A 225 13.93 1.57 31.14
CA LYS A 225 13.70 0.71 32.30
C LYS A 225 14.91 -0.19 32.61
N LYS A 226 15.45 -0.88 31.60
CA LYS A 226 16.62 -1.77 31.76
C LYS A 226 17.86 -1.04 32.28
N ILE A 227 18.12 0.19 31.83
CA ILE A 227 19.31 0.93 32.30
C ILE A 227 19.13 1.49 33.71
N ARG A 228 17.92 1.91 34.10
CA ARG A 228 17.63 2.33 35.48
C ARG A 228 17.78 1.18 36.46
N GLU A 229 17.20 0.01 36.14
CA GLU A 229 17.38 -1.22 36.93
C GLU A 229 18.87 -1.59 37.09
N ARG A 230 19.64 -1.50 36.01
CA ARG A 230 21.08 -1.77 36.03
C ARG A 230 21.85 -0.77 36.91
N ALA A 231 21.49 0.50 36.86
CA ALA A 231 22.14 1.54 37.67
C ALA A 231 21.89 1.36 39.17
N GLU A 232 20.69 0.92 39.55
CA GLU A 232 20.34 0.59 40.94
C GLU A 232 21.15 -0.61 41.46
N ILE A 233 21.36 -1.64 40.62
CA ILE A 233 22.07 -2.86 41.02
C ILE A 233 23.58 -2.66 41.12
N LEU A 234 24.17 -1.89 40.21
CA LEU A 234 25.62 -1.82 40.02
C LEU A 234 26.27 -0.54 40.55
N ASP A 235 25.51 0.36 41.19
CA ASP A 235 25.97 1.68 41.68
C ASP A 235 26.78 2.46 40.62
N ILE A 236 26.35 2.35 39.36
CA ILE A 236 27.09 2.92 38.22
C ILE A 236 26.92 4.44 38.21
N SER A 237 27.96 5.13 38.67
CA SER A 237 28.11 6.57 38.48
C SER A 237 28.74 6.89 37.11
N LYS A 238 27.88 7.17 36.13
CA LYS A 238 28.11 7.99 34.91
C LYS A 238 29.45 7.84 34.18
N SER A 239 29.45 7.10 33.06
CA SER A 239 30.16 7.45 31.81
C SER A 239 29.95 6.46 30.67
N ASP A 240 29.63 5.20 30.98
CA ASP A 240 29.63 4.14 29.97
C ASP A 240 28.26 3.97 29.30
N ILE A 241 28.25 3.97 27.97
CA ILE A 241 27.03 3.74 27.18
C ILE A 241 26.68 2.26 27.26
N TYR A 242 25.52 1.95 27.82
CA TYR A 242 25.01 0.59 27.82
C TYR A 242 24.44 0.21 26.46
N VAL A 243 25.10 -0.73 25.78
CA VAL A 243 24.55 -1.40 24.59
C VAL A 243 23.82 -2.66 25.05
N GLY A 244 22.49 -2.63 24.98
CA GLY A 244 21.63 -3.77 25.31
C GLY A 244 21.50 -4.75 24.16
N GLU A 245 20.63 -5.74 24.36
CA GLU A 245 20.35 -6.82 23.40
C GLU A 245 19.93 -6.29 22.02
N ASN A 246 20.23 -7.10 21.00
CA ASN A 246 19.81 -6.86 19.63
C ASN A 246 18.29 -6.90 19.53
N ILE A 247 17.73 -5.88 18.89
CA ILE A 247 16.32 -5.80 18.53
C ILE A 247 16.24 -6.10 17.03
N ASN A 248 15.42 -7.06 16.65
CA ASN A 248 15.14 -7.30 15.23
C ASN A 248 14.05 -6.32 14.77
N GLU A 249 14.11 -5.90 13.51
CA GLU A 249 13.00 -5.18 12.89
C GLU A 249 11.69 -5.97 13.00
N THR A 250 10.56 -5.26 13.09
CA THR A 250 9.25 -5.89 13.08
C THR A 250 8.90 -6.34 11.67
N VAL A 251 8.33 -7.55 11.52
CA VAL A 251 7.72 -7.97 10.24
C VAL A 251 6.60 -6.98 9.95
N LYS A 252 6.78 -6.18 8.89
CA LYS A 252 5.81 -5.16 8.50
C LYS A 252 4.51 -5.85 8.10
N THR A 253 3.47 -5.63 8.90
CA THR A 253 2.10 -5.97 8.55
C THR A 253 1.40 -4.70 8.10
N LEU A 254 0.59 -4.77 7.04
CA LEU A 254 -0.20 -3.63 6.61
C LEU A 254 -1.35 -3.41 7.60
N PRO A 255 -1.79 -2.17 7.81
CA PRO A 255 -2.83 -1.88 8.80
C PRO A 255 -4.14 -2.56 8.42
N LYS A 256 -4.83 -3.06 9.44
CA LYS A 256 -6.21 -3.54 9.33
C LYS A 256 -7.14 -2.33 9.23
N ARG A 257 -7.99 -2.29 8.21
CA ARG A 257 -8.90 -1.17 7.93
C ARG A 257 -10.33 -1.59 8.21
N LEU A 258 -11.14 -0.66 8.71
CA LEU A 258 -12.56 -0.81 8.95
C LEU A 258 -13.32 -0.08 7.84
N ILE A 259 -14.19 -0.80 7.15
CA ILE A 259 -14.91 -0.31 5.97
C ILE A 259 -16.36 -0.80 5.99
N ASN A 260 -17.19 -0.19 5.15
CA ASN A 260 -18.58 -0.62 4.97
C ASN A 260 -18.65 -1.95 4.18
N LYS A 261 -19.69 -2.73 4.43
CA LYS A 261 -19.89 -4.03 3.75
C LYS A 261 -19.98 -3.86 2.23
N GLU A 262 -20.62 -2.80 1.76
CA GLU A 262 -20.86 -2.51 0.34
C GLU A 262 -19.56 -2.23 -0.43
N GLN A 263 -18.47 -1.92 0.29
CA GLN A 263 -17.14 -1.71 -0.27
C GLN A 263 -16.38 -3.04 -0.49
N VAL A 264 -16.98 -4.19 -0.14
CA VAL A 264 -16.39 -5.52 -0.34
C VAL A 264 -17.27 -6.33 -1.28
N ARG A 265 -16.68 -6.83 -2.36
CA ARG A 265 -17.31 -7.79 -3.26
C ARG A 265 -16.44 -9.01 -3.45
N LEU A 266 -16.97 -10.19 -3.12
CA LEU A 266 -16.38 -11.46 -3.51
C LEU A 266 -16.64 -11.72 -4.99
N ILE A 267 -15.64 -12.22 -5.70
CA ILE A 267 -15.72 -12.63 -7.10
C ILE A 267 -15.36 -14.11 -7.11
N ALA A 268 -16.31 -14.98 -7.42
CA ALA A 268 -16.12 -16.42 -7.30
C ALA A 268 -16.62 -17.15 -8.55
N GLY A 269 -15.73 -17.94 -9.15
CA GLY A 269 -16.03 -18.73 -10.34
C GLY A 269 -15.70 -18.03 -11.66
N PRO A 270 -15.77 -18.78 -12.77
CA PRO A 270 -15.14 -18.35 -14.02
C PRO A 270 -15.83 -17.15 -14.68
N GLU A 271 -17.16 -17.18 -14.82
CA GLU A 271 -17.90 -16.10 -15.47
C GLU A 271 -17.82 -14.77 -14.71
N GLU A 272 -17.87 -14.82 -13.38
CA GLU A 272 -17.74 -13.60 -12.55
C GLU A 272 -16.36 -12.95 -12.72
N HIS A 273 -15.29 -13.76 -12.79
CA HIS A 273 -13.94 -13.24 -13.04
C HIS A 273 -13.82 -12.65 -14.44
N ARG A 274 -14.38 -13.32 -15.45
CA ARG A 274 -14.40 -12.81 -16.83
C ARG A 274 -15.12 -11.46 -16.87
N MET A 275 -16.35 -11.39 -16.37
CA MET A 275 -17.13 -10.16 -16.32
C MET A 275 -16.40 -9.06 -15.56
N HIS A 276 -15.76 -9.38 -14.44
CA HIS A 276 -15.00 -8.41 -13.67
C HIS A 276 -13.83 -7.81 -14.45
N LEU A 277 -13.03 -8.63 -15.16
CA LEU A 277 -11.94 -8.11 -15.99
C LEU A 277 -12.44 -7.18 -17.08
N PHE A 278 -13.45 -7.61 -17.86
CA PHE A 278 -14.00 -6.80 -18.94
C PHE A 278 -14.63 -5.50 -18.41
N ASN A 279 -15.40 -5.57 -17.32
CA ASN A 279 -15.98 -4.38 -16.70
C ASN A 279 -14.91 -3.42 -16.18
N SER A 280 -13.83 -3.93 -15.58
CA SER A 280 -12.70 -3.11 -15.12
C SER A 280 -12.06 -2.34 -16.29
N ILE A 281 -11.92 -2.97 -17.46
CA ILE A 281 -11.36 -2.33 -18.66
C ILE A 281 -12.35 -1.32 -19.28
N ILE A 282 -13.61 -1.71 -19.43
CA ILE A 282 -14.63 -0.90 -20.11
C ILE A 282 -15.00 0.33 -19.28
N ASN A 283 -15.10 0.18 -17.95
CA ASN A 283 -15.60 1.23 -17.07
C ASN A 283 -14.50 2.15 -16.52
N ALA A 284 -13.23 1.78 -16.66
CA ALA A 284 -12.09 2.61 -16.21
C ALA A 284 -12.22 4.06 -16.71
N LYS A 285 -11.96 5.03 -15.82
CA LYS A 285 -12.07 6.47 -16.11
C LYS A 285 -10.72 7.15 -16.27
N SER A 286 -9.75 6.85 -15.42
CA SER A 286 -8.44 7.50 -15.44
C SER A 286 -7.28 6.53 -15.38
N ARG A 287 -7.39 5.43 -14.63
CA ARG A 287 -6.28 4.50 -14.39
C ARG A 287 -6.77 3.05 -14.40
N LEU A 288 -5.97 2.18 -15.00
CA LEU A 288 -6.12 0.74 -14.97
C LEU A 288 -4.73 0.11 -14.84
N ILE A 289 -4.52 -0.66 -13.78
CA ILE A 289 -3.31 -1.45 -13.58
C ILE A 289 -3.73 -2.90 -13.48
N ILE A 290 -3.16 -3.76 -14.33
CA ILE A 290 -3.40 -5.21 -14.28
C ILE A 290 -2.07 -5.89 -14.01
N HIS A 291 -2.01 -6.65 -12.92
CA HIS A 291 -0.89 -7.53 -12.60
C HIS A 291 -1.35 -8.99 -12.65
N SER A 292 -0.66 -9.80 -13.46
CA SER A 292 -0.92 -11.23 -13.60
C SER A 292 0.40 -12.00 -13.56
N THR A 293 0.48 -13.12 -12.82
CA THR A 293 1.73 -13.89 -12.76
C THR A 293 2.14 -14.37 -14.15
N PHE A 294 1.20 -14.97 -14.88
CA PHE A 294 1.39 -15.48 -16.23
C PHE A 294 0.55 -14.70 -17.22
N ILE A 295 1.03 -14.69 -18.46
CA ILE A 295 0.37 -14.04 -19.59
C ILE A 295 0.33 -15.02 -20.76
N ASN A 296 -0.82 -15.10 -21.41
CA ASN A 296 -1.06 -15.88 -22.62
C ASN A 296 -1.47 -14.93 -23.76
N GLU A 297 -0.88 -15.13 -24.94
CA GLU A 297 -1.17 -14.35 -26.15
C GLU A 297 -2.67 -14.34 -26.51
N GLU A 298 -3.33 -15.50 -26.44
CA GLU A 298 -4.76 -15.61 -26.77
C GLU A 298 -5.62 -14.77 -25.82
N CYS A 299 -5.34 -14.84 -24.51
CA CYS A 299 -6.07 -14.07 -23.52
C CYS A 299 -5.84 -12.56 -23.66
N ILE A 300 -4.66 -12.14 -24.14
CA ILE A 300 -4.44 -10.72 -24.47
C ILE A 300 -5.27 -10.33 -25.69
N ALA A 301 -5.29 -11.17 -26.73
CA ALA A 301 -6.06 -10.90 -27.94
C ALA A 301 -7.55 -10.68 -27.62
N ASP A 302 -8.10 -11.45 -26.67
CA ASP A 302 -9.49 -11.34 -26.22
C ASP A 302 -9.85 -9.97 -25.61
N VAL A 303 -8.88 -9.27 -25.01
CA VAL A 303 -9.11 -7.98 -24.32
C VAL A 303 -8.48 -6.78 -25.02
N PHE A 304 -7.64 -7.01 -26.04
CA PHE A 304 -6.79 -5.96 -26.63
C PHE A 304 -7.60 -4.80 -27.20
N ASP A 305 -8.69 -5.08 -27.92
CA ASP A 305 -9.54 -4.03 -28.49
C ASP A 305 -10.21 -3.20 -27.38
N ASN A 306 -10.64 -3.82 -26.29
CA ASN A 306 -11.18 -3.09 -25.13
C ASN A 306 -10.13 -2.21 -24.45
N LEU A 307 -8.86 -2.64 -24.41
CA LEU A 307 -7.76 -1.82 -23.90
C LEU A 307 -7.51 -0.61 -24.82
N ILE A 308 -7.55 -0.80 -26.13
CA ILE A 308 -7.45 0.30 -27.11
C ILE A 308 -8.59 1.30 -26.91
N ASP A 309 -9.83 0.83 -26.79
CA ASP A 309 -10.99 1.70 -26.56
C ASP A 309 -10.85 2.49 -25.25
N ALA A 310 -10.36 1.85 -24.19
CA ALA A 310 -10.10 2.51 -22.91
C ALA A 310 -9.03 3.60 -23.02
N ALA A 311 -7.93 3.33 -23.71
CA ALA A 311 -6.89 4.32 -23.95
C ALA A 311 -7.34 5.50 -24.80
N GLN A 312 -8.22 5.27 -25.78
CA GLN A 312 -8.82 6.36 -26.56
C GLN A 312 -9.70 7.29 -25.70
N ARG A 313 -10.23 6.79 -24.58
CA ARG A 313 -10.89 7.60 -23.54
C ARG A 313 -9.90 8.27 -22.57
N SER A 314 -8.60 8.25 -22.89
CA SER A 314 -7.50 8.77 -22.06
C SER A 314 -7.27 8.04 -20.74
N VAL A 315 -7.72 6.79 -20.62
CA VAL A 315 -7.36 5.93 -19.48
C VAL A 315 -5.88 5.55 -19.59
N GLN A 316 -5.14 5.72 -18.50
CA GLN A 316 -3.76 5.23 -18.40
C GLN A 316 -3.75 3.77 -17.94
N ILE A 317 -3.09 2.91 -18.70
CA ILE A 317 -3.15 1.45 -18.62
C ILE A 317 -1.74 0.88 -18.51
N ASP A 318 -1.48 0.22 -17.38
CA ASP A 318 -0.22 -0.47 -17.11
C ASP A 318 -0.45 -1.96 -16.91
N ILE A 319 0.20 -2.77 -17.73
CA ILE A 319 0.12 -4.24 -17.68
C ILE A 319 1.46 -4.79 -17.20
N LEU A 320 1.42 -5.42 -16.03
CA LEU A 320 2.55 -5.97 -15.29
C LEU A 320 2.44 -7.49 -15.20
N TRP A 321 3.59 -8.15 -15.09
CA TRP A 321 3.63 -9.60 -15.02
C TRP A 321 4.73 -10.14 -14.11
N GLY A 322 4.51 -11.35 -13.61
CA GLY A 322 5.28 -11.90 -12.50
C GLY A 322 6.28 -13.01 -12.83
N GLN A 323 6.12 -13.67 -13.97
CA GLN A 323 6.86 -14.90 -14.30
C GLN A 323 8.37 -14.67 -14.32
N THR A 324 9.10 -15.52 -13.60
CA THR A 324 10.57 -15.59 -13.69
C THR A 324 11.00 -16.36 -14.93
N GLU A 325 12.16 -16.01 -15.49
CA GLU A 325 12.74 -16.76 -16.61
C GLU A 325 12.95 -18.23 -16.19
N PRO A 326 12.34 -19.19 -16.89
CA PRO A 326 12.39 -20.59 -16.51
C PRO A 326 13.67 -21.28 -17.02
N GLU A 327 14.21 -22.21 -16.24
CA GLU A 327 15.40 -22.99 -16.61
C GLU A 327 15.10 -24.04 -17.70
N GLU A 328 13.89 -24.58 -17.71
CA GLU A 328 13.47 -25.60 -18.68
C GLU A 328 13.30 -25.00 -20.09
N GLN A 329 13.97 -25.60 -21.08
CA GLN A 329 14.04 -25.05 -22.44
C GLN A 329 12.67 -24.83 -23.11
N ASN A 330 11.70 -25.73 -22.91
CA ASN A 330 10.34 -25.58 -23.45
C ASN A 330 9.60 -24.39 -22.83
N LYS A 331 9.79 -24.15 -21.52
CA LYS A 331 9.18 -23.01 -20.83
C LYS A 331 9.91 -21.71 -21.18
N LEU A 332 11.22 -21.77 -21.46
CA LEU A 332 12.02 -20.63 -21.86
C LEU A 332 11.58 -20.09 -23.21
N GLU A 333 11.28 -20.96 -24.16
CA GLU A 333 10.74 -20.55 -25.46
C GLU A 333 9.39 -19.85 -25.30
N SER A 334 8.48 -20.42 -24.50
CA SER A 334 7.20 -19.77 -24.18
C SER A 334 7.37 -18.40 -23.53
N TYR A 335 8.34 -18.25 -22.62
CA TYR A 335 8.66 -16.99 -21.97
C TYR A 335 9.17 -15.94 -22.97
N LYS A 336 10.08 -16.33 -23.88
CA LYS A 336 10.58 -15.46 -24.94
C LYS A 336 9.48 -15.02 -25.91
N ASN A 337 8.55 -15.91 -26.24
CA ASN A 337 7.41 -15.60 -27.10
C ASN A 337 6.49 -14.54 -26.47
N VAL A 338 6.24 -14.60 -25.17
CA VAL A 338 5.47 -13.57 -24.45
C VAL A 338 6.16 -12.20 -24.55
N ILE A 339 7.49 -12.15 -24.36
CA ILE A 339 8.25 -10.89 -24.49
C ILE A 339 8.19 -10.36 -25.92
N ALA A 340 8.42 -11.21 -26.92
CA ALA A 340 8.30 -10.82 -28.33
C ALA A 340 6.90 -10.31 -28.67
N LYS A 341 5.86 -10.88 -28.04
CA LYS A 341 4.49 -10.41 -28.22
C LYS A 341 4.26 -9.02 -27.63
N PHE A 342 4.85 -8.70 -26.47
CA PHE A 342 4.80 -7.33 -25.94
C PHE A 342 5.40 -6.31 -26.90
N ASP A 343 6.44 -6.68 -27.65
CA ASP A 343 7.07 -5.80 -28.62
C ASP A 343 6.11 -5.52 -29.79
N GLU A 344 5.47 -6.57 -30.31
CA GLU A 344 4.44 -6.45 -31.34
C GLU A 344 3.27 -5.56 -30.88
N LEU A 345 2.75 -5.80 -29.66
CA LEU A 345 1.63 -5.05 -29.10
C LEU A 345 2.01 -3.58 -28.87
N ASN A 346 3.18 -3.32 -28.30
CA ASN A 346 3.68 -1.96 -28.09
C ASN A 346 3.86 -1.23 -29.44
N ASN A 347 4.35 -1.91 -30.48
CA ASN A 347 4.43 -1.31 -31.82
C ASN A 347 3.04 -0.96 -32.38
N LYS A 348 2.04 -1.81 -32.20
CA LYS A 348 0.64 -1.52 -32.58
C LYS A 348 0.08 -0.32 -31.81
N ILE A 349 0.38 -0.21 -30.51
CA ILE A 349 0.00 0.92 -29.65
C ILE A 349 0.65 2.22 -30.16
N VAL A 350 1.95 2.18 -30.49
CA VAL A 350 2.69 3.32 -31.05
C VAL A 350 2.10 3.78 -32.38
N GLN A 351 1.78 2.85 -33.29
CA GLN A 351 1.15 3.17 -34.57
C GLN A 351 -0.22 3.86 -34.42
N LYS A 352 -0.94 3.57 -33.33
CA LYS A 352 -2.20 4.23 -32.97
C LYS A 352 -2.02 5.54 -32.19
N GLY A 353 -0.79 5.93 -31.86
CA GLY A 353 -0.50 7.14 -31.08
C GLY A 353 -0.88 7.03 -29.60
N LEU A 354 -1.01 5.82 -29.06
CA LEU A 354 -1.49 5.56 -27.69
C LEU A 354 -0.37 5.16 -26.71
N SER A 355 0.89 5.46 -27.06
CA SER A 355 2.07 5.00 -26.31
C SER A 355 2.23 5.64 -24.93
N THR A 356 1.52 6.73 -24.65
CA THR A 356 1.47 7.34 -23.31
C THR A 356 0.30 6.80 -22.48
N GLN A 357 -0.67 6.12 -23.10
CA GLN A 357 -1.86 5.58 -22.44
C GLN A 357 -1.71 4.10 -22.15
N ILE A 358 -1.16 3.28 -23.04
CA ILE A 358 -1.04 1.83 -22.79
C ILE A 358 0.41 1.42 -22.78
N LYS A 359 0.80 0.65 -21.76
CA LYS A 359 2.12 0.05 -21.68
C LYS A 359 2.08 -1.39 -21.19
N PHE A 360 2.59 -2.29 -22.03
CA PHE A 360 2.98 -3.63 -21.62
C PHE A 360 4.42 -3.60 -21.13
N HIS A 361 4.62 -3.80 -19.82
CA HIS A 361 5.94 -3.73 -19.20
C HIS A 361 6.72 -5.01 -19.42
N ARG A 362 7.87 -4.89 -20.11
CA ARG A 362 8.72 -6.04 -20.45
C ARG A 362 9.34 -6.70 -19.23
N ALA A 363 9.82 -5.91 -18.27
CA ALA A 363 10.51 -6.41 -17.09
C ALA A 363 9.51 -7.10 -16.14
N PRO A 364 9.72 -8.37 -15.79
CA PRO A 364 8.85 -9.05 -14.84
C PRO A 364 9.08 -8.52 -13.42
N THR A 365 8.04 -8.53 -12.60
CA THR A 365 8.08 -8.12 -11.20
C THR A 365 8.57 -9.22 -10.26
N LEU A 366 8.75 -10.45 -10.75
CA LEU A 366 9.13 -11.63 -9.97
C LEU A 366 8.14 -11.98 -8.84
N SER A 367 6.88 -11.56 -8.96
CA SER A 367 5.84 -11.80 -7.94
C SER A 367 4.72 -12.67 -8.50
N HIS A 368 4.24 -13.60 -7.69
CA HIS A 368 3.05 -14.40 -7.96
C HIS A 368 1.74 -13.69 -7.58
N ALA A 369 1.76 -12.43 -7.13
CA ALA A 369 0.56 -11.65 -6.92
C ALA A 369 -0.29 -11.54 -8.21
N LYS A 370 -1.60 -11.33 -8.03
CA LYS A 370 -2.56 -11.18 -9.12
C LYS A 370 -3.60 -10.15 -8.70
N PHE A 371 -3.61 -8.99 -9.33
CA PHE A 371 -4.48 -7.90 -8.92
C PHE A 371 -4.85 -6.96 -10.06
N ILE A 372 -5.93 -6.23 -9.86
CA ILE A 372 -6.39 -5.14 -10.71
C ILE A 372 -6.60 -3.91 -9.83
N ILE A 373 -6.12 -2.74 -10.28
CA ILE A 373 -6.44 -1.44 -9.68
C ILE A 373 -7.10 -0.59 -10.76
N HIS A 374 -8.31 -0.08 -10.52
CA HIS A 374 -9.00 0.78 -11.49
C HIS A 374 -9.98 1.74 -10.82
N ASP A 375 -10.44 2.76 -11.54
CA ASP A 375 -11.53 3.65 -11.12
C ASP A 375 -12.75 3.55 -12.05
N GLU A 376 -13.94 3.31 -11.49
CA GLU A 376 -15.20 3.38 -12.25
C GLU A 376 -15.81 4.78 -12.26
N ILE A 377 -15.51 5.56 -11.22
CA ILE A 377 -15.87 6.96 -11.06
C ILE A 377 -14.57 7.70 -10.80
N GLN A 378 -14.34 8.81 -11.50
CA GLN A 378 -13.09 9.55 -11.38
C GLN A 378 -12.79 9.89 -9.92
N GLY A 379 -11.63 9.45 -9.41
CA GLY A 379 -11.21 9.66 -8.02
C GLY A 379 -11.79 8.69 -7.00
N ILE A 380 -12.51 7.63 -7.42
CA ILE A 380 -12.93 6.51 -6.58
C ILE A 380 -12.33 5.23 -7.17
N TYR A 381 -11.32 4.71 -6.49
CA TYR A 381 -10.56 3.55 -6.96
C TYR A 381 -11.00 2.26 -6.25
N SER A 382 -10.82 1.14 -6.94
CA SER A 382 -11.02 -0.20 -6.41
C SER A 382 -9.79 -1.06 -6.63
N ALA A 383 -9.54 -1.96 -5.70
CA ALA A 383 -8.44 -2.92 -5.71
C ALA A 383 -9.01 -4.34 -5.66
N THR A 384 -8.75 -5.13 -6.70
CA THR A 384 -9.12 -6.55 -6.76
C THR A 384 -7.88 -7.41 -6.62
N LEU A 385 -7.92 -8.42 -5.74
CA LEU A 385 -6.80 -9.32 -5.51
C LEU A 385 -7.29 -10.75 -5.26
N GLY A 386 -6.55 -11.74 -5.77
CA GLY A 386 -6.87 -13.13 -5.49
C GLY A 386 -6.10 -14.15 -6.31
N SER A 387 -6.77 -15.26 -6.63
CA SER A 387 -6.14 -16.42 -7.24
C SER A 387 -6.02 -16.35 -8.76
N CYS A 388 -6.75 -15.43 -9.41
CA CYS A 388 -6.98 -15.41 -10.85
C CYS A 388 -5.81 -14.84 -11.67
N ASN A 389 -5.26 -15.63 -12.59
CA ASN A 389 -4.31 -15.08 -13.57
C ASN A 389 -5.10 -14.37 -14.67
N TRP A 390 -5.36 -13.07 -14.49
CA TRP A 390 -6.26 -12.28 -15.34
C TRP A 390 -5.97 -12.39 -16.84
N LEU A 391 -4.69 -12.56 -17.20
CA LEU A 391 -4.24 -12.63 -18.61
C LEU A 391 -3.79 -14.03 -19.03
N SER A 392 -4.14 -15.08 -18.28
CA SER A 392 -3.83 -16.47 -18.67
C SER A 392 -4.85 -17.52 -18.19
N SER A 393 -5.89 -17.13 -17.44
CA SER A 393 -6.85 -18.06 -16.84
C SER A 393 -7.72 -18.76 -17.90
N ARG A 394 -8.08 -18.04 -18.98
CA ARG A 394 -9.16 -18.38 -19.92
C ARG A 394 -10.54 -18.52 -19.26
N PHE A 395 -10.66 -18.20 -17.97
CA PHE A 395 -11.92 -18.21 -17.21
C PHE A 395 -12.71 -19.51 -17.37
N ASN A 396 -12.03 -20.65 -17.19
CA ASN A 396 -12.62 -21.99 -17.31
C ASN A 396 -12.45 -22.85 -16.04
N ARG A 397 -12.02 -22.23 -14.94
CA ARG A 397 -11.71 -22.88 -13.67
C ARG A 397 -12.33 -22.10 -12.52
N PHE A 398 -12.63 -22.79 -11.42
CA PHE A 398 -13.07 -22.11 -10.22
C PHE A 398 -11.91 -21.31 -9.61
N GLU A 399 -12.09 -19.99 -9.51
CA GLU A 399 -11.13 -19.02 -8.95
C GLU A 399 -11.87 -18.15 -7.93
N VAL A 400 -11.15 -17.54 -7.00
CA VAL A 400 -11.70 -16.62 -6.00
C VAL A 400 -10.82 -15.38 -5.91
N SER A 401 -11.44 -14.21 -5.99
CA SER A 401 -10.83 -12.89 -5.77
C SER A 401 -11.76 -12.03 -4.91
N ALA A 402 -11.22 -11.00 -4.27
CA ALA A 402 -12.03 -9.99 -3.59
C ALA A 402 -11.71 -8.61 -4.16
N CYS A 403 -12.74 -7.82 -4.40
CA CYS A 403 -12.68 -6.45 -4.90
C CYS A 403 -13.06 -5.51 -3.77
N ILE A 404 -12.19 -4.55 -3.46
CA ILE A 404 -12.32 -3.63 -2.33
C ILE A 404 -12.29 -2.20 -2.84
N THR A 405 -13.31 -1.42 -2.51
CA THR A 405 -13.42 0.00 -2.87
C THR A 405 -13.14 0.86 -1.64
N ASP A 406 -11.87 0.96 -1.26
CA ASP A 406 -11.38 1.79 -0.17
C ASP A 406 -10.06 2.47 -0.56
N ASP A 407 -10.02 3.80 -0.47
CA ASP A 407 -8.90 4.60 -0.97
C ASP A 407 -7.57 4.22 -0.28
N LEU A 408 -7.58 3.85 1.01
CA LEU A 408 -6.37 3.49 1.71
C LEU A 408 -5.89 2.07 1.39
N ILE A 409 -6.80 1.11 1.19
CA ILE A 409 -6.45 -0.22 0.68
C ILE A 409 -5.88 -0.12 -0.73
N VAL A 410 -6.47 0.71 -1.59
CA VAL A 410 -5.93 0.98 -2.92
C VAL A 410 -4.55 1.64 -2.82
N ALA A 411 -4.36 2.60 -1.91
CA ALA A 411 -3.06 3.23 -1.69
C ALA A 411 -1.98 2.22 -1.25
N ASP A 412 -2.33 1.32 -0.33
CA ASP A 412 -1.44 0.24 0.13
C ASP A 412 -1.06 -0.70 -1.03
N LEU A 413 -2.04 -1.16 -1.82
CA LEU A 413 -1.78 -2.05 -2.95
C LEU A 413 -0.99 -1.35 -4.08
N THR A 414 -1.24 -0.06 -4.29
CA THR A 414 -0.50 0.76 -5.26
C THR A 414 0.95 0.97 -4.80
N ASP A 415 1.20 1.12 -3.50
CA ASP A 415 2.56 1.18 -2.95
C ASP A 415 3.31 -0.15 -3.16
N ILE A 416 2.63 -1.27 -2.94
CA ILE A 416 3.18 -2.60 -3.26
C ILE A 416 3.47 -2.70 -4.75
N CYS A 417 2.55 -2.26 -5.62
CA CYS A 417 2.73 -2.27 -7.06
C CYS A 417 3.93 -1.41 -7.50
N SER A 418 4.13 -0.25 -6.87
CA SER A 418 5.31 0.60 -7.04
C SER A 418 6.60 -0.17 -6.74
N HIS A 419 6.66 -0.86 -5.59
CA HIS A 419 7.81 -1.69 -5.23
C HIS A 419 8.03 -2.83 -6.24
N LEU A 420 6.98 -3.58 -6.57
CA LEU A 420 7.02 -4.68 -7.53
C LEU A 420 7.53 -4.24 -8.91
N SER A 421 7.17 -3.02 -9.33
CA SER A 421 7.61 -2.48 -10.63
C SER A 421 9.11 -2.19 -10.71
N MET A 422 9.85 -2.16 -9.59
CA MET A 422 11.31 -2.10 -9.58
C MET A 422 11.95 -3.38 -10.16
N GLY A 423 11.20 -4.50 -10.18
CA GLY A 423 11.66 -5.79 -10.69
C GLY A 423 12.89 -6.31 -9.95
N GLY A 424 13.65 -7.19 -10.60
CA GLY A 424 14.81 -7.86 -9.97
C GLY A 424 16.00 -6.95 -9.64
N THR A 425 16.05 -5.70 -10.14
CA THR A 425 17.15 -4.78 -9.82
C THR A 425 16.97 -4.13 -8.44
N GLY A 426 15.73 -4.03 -7.96
CA GLY A 426 15.39 -3.29 -6.73
C GLY A 426 15.63 -1.78 -6.82
N LEU A 427 15.94 -1.24 -8.01
CA LEU A 427 16.17 0.18 -8.22
C LEU A 427 14.91 0.86 -8.74
N ALA A 428 14.64 2.07 -8.26
CA ALA A 428 13.52 2.85 -8.74
C ALA A 428 13.64 3.16 -10.24
N ASN A 429 12.56 2.92 -10.99
CA ASN A 429 12.42 3.31 -12.39
C ASN A 429 11.21 4.25 -12.56
N ASN A 430 10.97 4.71 -13.79
CA ASN A 430 9.91 5.68 -14.07
C ASN A 430 8.54 5.19 -13.59
N LEU A 431 8.20 3.91 -13.81
CA LEU A 431 6.91 3.37 -13.38
C LEU A 431 6.82 3.32 -11.85
N SER A 432 7.86 2.85 -11.16
CA SER A 432 7.83 2.79 -9.69
C SER A 432 7.69 4.18 -9.08
N ARG A 433 8.33 5.20 -9.67
CA ARG A 433 8.22 6.58 -9.18
C ARG A 433 6.82 7.14 -9.43
N GLU A 434 6.25 6.92 -10.61
CA GLU A 434 4.89 7.34 -10.95
C GLU A 434 3.84 6.68 -10.03
N LEU A 435 3.94 5.36 -9.82
CA LEU A 435 3.05 4.63 -8.92
C LEU A 435 3.22 5.07 -7.46
N ALA A 436 4.44 5.42 -7.04
CA ALA A 436 4.67 5.97 -5.71
C ALA A 436 4.04 7.35 -5.52
N VAL A 437 4.09 8.22 -6.54
CA VAL A 437 3.38 9.51 -6.53
C VAL A 437 1.88 9.28 -6.44
N PHE A 438 1.35 8.35 -7.23
CA PHE A 438 -0.07 8.00 -7.22
C PHE A 438 -0.51 7.43 -5.87
N SER A 439 0.25 6.51 -5.27
CA SER A 439 -0.03 6.00 -3.93
C SER A 439 0.00 7.11 -2.86
N ALA A 440 0.98 8.01 -2.92
CA ALA A 440 1.08 9.14 -2.00
C ALA A 440 -0.10 10.12 -2.11
N SER A 441 -0.62 10.37 -3.32
CA SER A 441 -1.80 11.22 -3.51
C SER A 441 -3.06 10.57 -2.94
N LEU A 442 -3.22 9.25 -3.08
CA LEU A 442 -4.32 8.51 -2.46
C LEU A 442 -4.29 8.61 -0.93
N TYR A 443 -3.13 8.41 -0.28
CA TYR A 443 -3.01 8.59 1.17
C TYR A 443 -3.38 10.02 1.62
N LYS A 444 -2.97 11.03 0.86
CA LYS A 444 -3.25 12.44 1.17
C LYS A 444 -4.74 12.76 1.06
N ASN A 445 -5.42 12.24 0.05
CA ASN A 445 -6.85 12.48 -0.18
C ASN A 445 -7.73 11.93 0.95
N VAL A 446 -7.32 10.83 1.59
CA VAL A 446 -8.09 10.23 2.70
C VAL A 446 -7.94 10.99 3.99
N SER A 447 -6.81 11.67 4.24
CA SER A 447 -6.66 12.52 5.44
C SER A 447 -7.71 13.66 5.51
N ILE A 448 -8.41 13.91 4.40
CA ILE A 448 -9.48 14.91 4.25
C ILE A 448 -10.88 14.27 4.43
N ARG A 449 -11.03 12.96 4.18
CA ARG A 449 -12.29 12.21 4.27
C ARG A 449 -12.37 11.50 5.63
N LYS A 450 -13.50 11.61 6.34
CA LYS A 450 -13.70 10.97 7.65
C LYS A 450 -13.47 9.45 7.57
N GLU A 451 -12.85 8.88 8.59
CA GLU A 451 -12.75 7.42 8.75
C GLU A 451 -14.14 6.77 8.71
N SER A 452 -14.23 5.64 8.01
CA SER A 452 -15.43 4.80 7.98
C SER A 452 -15.66 4.19 9.36
N ASP A 453 -16.89 4.30 9.86
CA ASP A 453 -17.44 3.63 11.04
C ASP A 453 -17.94 2.20 10.72
N GLY A 454 -17.41 1.60 9.66
CA GLY A 454 -17.83 0.29 9.18
C GLY A 454 -17.42 -0.85 10.11
N ASN A 455 -18.22 -1.92 10.11
CA ASN A 455 -17.98 -3.13 10.91
C ASN A 455 -17.26 -4.25 10.13
N THR A 456 -16.97 -4.03 8.85
CA THR A 456 -16.22 -4.98 8.02
C THR A 456 -14.75 -4.66 8.15
N SER A 457 -13.92 -5.68 8.30
CA SER A 457 -12.49 -5.46 8.36
C SER A 457 -11.72 -6.13 7.26
N VAL A 458 -10.80 -5.38 6.66
CA VAL A 458 -9.96 -5.84 5.55
C VAL A 458 -8.50 -5.47 5.82
N GLN A 459 -7.60 -6.39 5.49
CA GLN A 459 -6.16 -6.19 5.59
C GLN A 459 -5.48 -6.85 4.38
N ILE A 460 -4.54 -6.16 3.73
CA ILE A 460 -3.63 -6.81 2.78
C ILE A 460 -2.60 -7.59 3.59
N ILE A 461 -2.42 -8.87 3.27
CA ILE A 461 -1.43 -9.73 3.90
C ILE A 461 -0.31 -10.06 2.91
N SER A 462 0.91 -10.05 3.42
CA SER A 462 2.14 -10.38 2.70
C SER A 462 2.45 -11.88 2.76
N ALA A 463 3.42 -12.35 1.96
CA ALA A 463 3.78 -13.76 1.91
C ALA A 463 4.05 -14.36 3.31
N PRO A 464 4.88 -13.77 4.19
CA PRO A 464 5.19 -14.35 5.50
C PRO A 464 3.99 -14.51 6.46
N GLU A 465 2.90 -13.76 6.25
CA GLU A 465 1.74 -13.74 7.14
C GLU A 465 0.77 -14.92 6.94
N HIS A 466 0.81 -15.57 5.77
CA HIS A 466 -0.15 -16.62 5.40
C HIS A 466 -0.17 -17.79 6.40
N HIS A 467 0.99 -18.42 6.67
CA HIS A 467 1.05 -19.57 7.58
C HIS A 467 0.72 -19.22 9.04
N PRO A 468 1.22 -18.10 9.62
CA PRO A 468 0.79 -17.65 10.94
C PRO A 468 -0.73 -17.48 11.09
N ILE A 469 -1.42 -16.96 10.07
CA ILE A 469 -2.88 -16.76 10.10
C ILE A 469 -3.62 -18.10 10.28
N VAL A 470 -3.19 -19.17 9.60
CA VAL A 470 -3.81 -20.49 9.75
C VAL A 470 -3.70 -20.98 11.19
N LYS A 471 -2.53 -20.82 11.81
CA LYS A 471 -2.32 -21.17 13.22
C LYS A 471 -3.21 -20.34 14.15
N GLN A 472 -3.33 -19.03 13.90
CA GLN A 472 -4.19 -18.14 14.67
C GLN A 472 -5.67 -18.52 14.54
N ALA A 473 -6.14 -18.79 13.31
CA ALA A 473 -7.50 -19.24 13.04
C ALA A 473 -7.82 -20.55 13.75
N CYS A 474 -6.93 -21.55 13.71
CA CYS A 474 -7.09 -22.82 14.42
C CYS A 474 -7.21 -22.67 15.95
N ASN A 475 -6.69 -21.58 16.53
CA ASN A 475 -6.82 -21.33 17.97
C ASN A 475 -8.15 -20.68 18.37
N VAL A 476 -8.89 -20.08 17.43
CA VAL A 476 -10.08 -19.27 17.72
C VAL A 476 -11.36 -19.79 17.05
N VAL A 477 -11.23 -20.68 16.06
CA VAL A 477 -12.35 -21.26 15.31
C VAL A 477 -13.34 -21.98 16.23
N LYS A 478 -14.62 -21.96 15.86
CA LYS A 478 -15.69 -22.59 16.66
C LYS A 478 -16.50 -23.61 15.89
N ASN A 479 -16.72 -23.42 14.59
CA ASN A 479 -17.69 -24.21 13.84
C ASN A 479 -17.06 -24.96 12.67
N ASN A 480 -16.38 -24.24 11.78
CA ASN A 480 -15.90 -24.84 10.53
C ASN A 480 -14.62 -24.16 10.02
N ILE A 481 -13.87 -24.92 9.23
CA ILE A 481 -12.74 -24.45 8.43
C ILE A 481 -12.95 -24.97 7.01
N PHE A 482 -12.73 -24.13 6.02
CA PHE A 482 -12.65 -24.55 4.63
C PHE A 482 -11.40 -23.98 3.95
N ILE A 483 -10.54 -24.87 3.47
CA ILE A 483 -9.37 -24.52 2.68
C ILE A 483 -9.48 -25.05 1.24
N CYS A 484 -9.18 -24.18 0.28
CA CYS A 484 -9.12 -24.53 -1.12
C CYS A 484 -7.76 -24.13 -1.70
N SER A 485 -7.11 -25.04 -2.42
CA SER A 485 -5.79 -24.82 -3.01
C SER A 485 -5.72 -25.48 -4.39
N HIS A 486 -5.14 -24.80 -5.39
CA HIS A 486 -4.94 -25.41 -6.72
C HIS A 486 -4.15 -26.72 -6.63
N ARG A 487 -3.09 -26.71 -5.81
CA ARG A 487 -2.14 -27.81 -5.71
C ARG A 487 -1.94 -28.26 -4.27
N VAL A 488 -1.57 -29.53 -4.11
CA VAL A 488 -1.13 -30.15 -2.85
C VAL A 488 0.26 -30.76 -3.00
N SER A 489 1.10 -30.61 -1.97
CA SER A 489 2.43 -31.23 -1.84
C SER A 489 2.80 -31.38 -0.36
N TYR A 490 3.96 -31.99 -0.09
CA TYR A 490 4.50 -32.08 1.27
C TYR A 490 4.78 -30.71 1.92
N ALA A 491 4.90 -29.63 1.14
CA ALA A 491 5.14 -28.30 1.67
C ALA A 491 3.99 -27.79 2.57
N GLY A 492 2.75 -28.21 2.29
CA GLY A 492 1.58 -27.83 3.09
C GLY A 492 1.41 -28.61 4.39
N ASP A 493 2.11 -29.74 4.58
CA ASP A 493 1.82 -30.66 5.69
C ASP A 493 2.07 -30.01 7.06
N ARG A 494 3.27 -29.47 7.28
CA ARG A 494 3.63 -28.82 8.54
C ARG A 494 2.90 -27.49 8.80
N PRO A 495 2.85 -26.53 7.85
CA PRO A 495 2.25 -25.22 8.12
C PRO A 495 0.72 -25.22 8.11
N ILE A 496 0.07 -26.17 7.43
CA ILE A 496 -1.39 -26.20 7.26
C ILE A 496 -2.00 -27.45 7.88
N ILE A 497 -1.63 -28.64 7.39
CA ILE A 497 -2.32 -29.89 7.77
C ILE A 497 -2.14 -30.21 9.25
N LEU A 498 -0.93 -30.01 9.81
CA LEU A 498 -0.66 -30.27 11.23
C LEU A 498 -1.50 -29.38 12.18
N PRO A 499 -1.59 -28.05 12.00
CA PRO A 499 -2.56 -27.22 12.72
C PRO A 499 -4.00 -27.70 12.61
N LEU A 500 -4.45 -28.10 11.41
CA LEU A 500 -5.81 -28.60 11.23
C LEU A 500 -6.05 -29.94 11.96
N LYS A 501 -5.08 -30.87 11.92
CA LYS A 501 -5.13 -32.12 12.71
C LYS A 501 -5.21 -31.82 14.20
N THR A 502 -4.44 -30.84 14.66
CA THR A 502 -4.40 -30.44 16.08
C THR A 502 -5.76 -29.94 16.55
N VAL A 503 -6.40 -29.04 15.78
CA VAL A 503 -7.72 -28.51 16.17
C VAL A 503 -8.81 -29.57 16.09
N LYS A 504 -8.80 -30.44 15.07
CA LYS A 504 -9.77 -31.56 14.94
C LYS A 504 -9.64 -32.59 16.06
N ALA A 505 -8.43 -32.82 16.55
CA ALA A 505 -8.19 -33.71 17.69
C ALA A 505 -8.68 -33.09 19.01
N TYR A 506 -8.60 -31.76 19.15
CA TYR A 506 -9.08 -31.03 20.32
C TYR A 506 -10.61 -30.94 20.35
N ASP A 507 -11.24 -30.63 19.22
CA ASP A 507 -12.70 -30.60 19.08
C ASP A 507 -13.14 -31.34 17.81
N LYS A 508 -13.78 -32.49 18.01
CA LYS A 508 -14.25 -33.36 16.93
C LYS A 508 -15.44 -32.77 16.17
N ASN A 509 -16.16 -31.82 16.76
CA ASN A 509 -17.36 -31.20 16.17
C ASN A 509 -17.02 -30.15 15.10
N ILE A 510 -15.78 -29.65 15.07
CA ILE A 510 -15.36 -28.70 14.04
C ILE A 510 -15.34 -29.41 12.68
N SER A 511 -16.11 -28.89 11.72
CA SER A 511 -16.07 -29.36 10.34
C SER A 511 -14.83 -28.82 9.65
N ILE A 512 -14.04 -29.68 9.01
CA ILE A 512 -12.87 -29.26 8.24
C ILE A 512 -12.98 -29.80 6.83
N ASP A 513 -13.17 -28.87 5.90
CA ASP A 513 -13.27 -29.11 4.46
C ASP A 513 -11.92 -28.77 3.80
N ILE A 514 -11.39 -29.68 2.99
CA ILE A 514 -10.17 -29.49 2.20
C ILE A 514 -10.48 -29.80 0.74
N ALA A 515 -10.38 -28.79 -0.12
CA ALA A 515 -10.50 -28.95 -1.56
C ALA A 515 -9.15 -28.71 -2.25
N TYR A 516 -8.79 -29.57 -3.20
CA TYR A 516 -7.62 -29.36 -4.04
C TYR A 516 -7.81 -29.88 -5.47
N GLY A 517 -7.08 -29.28 -6.42
CA GLY A 517 -7.11 -29.68 -7.83
C GLY A 517 -6.22 -30.88 -8.10
N ARG A 518 -4.90 -30.72 -7.95
CA ARG A 518 -3.92 -31.77 -8.30
C ARG A 518 -2.71 -31.83 -7.38
N SER A 519 -1.96 -32.93 -7.45
CA SER A 519 -0.65 -33.04 -6.78
C SER A 519 0.42 -32.19 -7.48
N SER A 520 1.49 -31.90 -6.74
CA SER A 520 2.67 -31.20 -7.24
C SER A 520 3.93 -31.58 -6.46
N GLY A 521 5.10 -31.30 -7.05
CA GLY A 521 6.40 -31.71 -6.48
C GLY A 521 6.57 -33.23 -6.52
N ASP A 522 7.25 -33.77 -5.52
CA ASP A 522 7.57 -35.20 -5.44
C ASP A 522 6.42 -36.08 -4.91
N LEU A 523 5.26 -35.48 -4.60
CA LEU A 523 4.11 -36.21 -4.06
C LEU A 523 3.46 -37.08 -5.14
N LYS A 524 3.64 -38.40 -5.01
CA LYS A 524 3.10 -39.38 -5.97
C LYS A 524 1.62 -39.65 -5.72
N SER A 525 0.90 -40.13 -6.74
CA SER A 525 -0.53 -40.44 -6.65
C SER A 525 -0.89 -41.45 -5.55
N ALA A 526 -0.02 -42.43 -5.28
CA ALA A 526 -0.22 -43.41 -4.21
C ALA A 526 -0.14 -42.77 -2.82
N GLU A 527 0.85 -41.91 -2.59
CA GLU A 527 1.06 -41.19 -1.34
C GLU A 527 -0.06 -40.18 -1.09
N LEU A 528 -0.54 -39.52 -2.14
CA LEU A 528 -1.72 -38.64 -2.05
C LEU A 528 -2.97 -39.41 -1.62
N LYS A 529 -3.16 -40.63 -2.16
CA LYS A 529 -4.29 -41.48 -1.78
C LYS A 529 -4.21 -41.89 -0.31
N GLU A 530 -3.02 -42.23 0.17
CA GLU A 530 -2.78 -42.55 1.58
C GLU A 530 -3.03 -41.34 2.49
N LEU A 531 -2.53 -40.15 2.12
CA LEU A 531 -2.78 -38.92 2.85
C LEU A 531 -4.28 -38.61 2.93
N LYS A 532 -5.00 -38.76 1.82
CA LYS A 532 -6.46 -38.58 1.76
C LYS A 532 -7.17 -39.55 2.71
N GLN A 533 -6.84 -40.84 2.65
CA GLN A 533 -7.42 -41.87 3.53
C GLN A 533 -7.12 -41.58 5.01
N ASN A 534 -5.90 -41.16 5.32
CA ASN A 534 -5.49 -40.79 6.67
C ASN A 534 -6.37 -39.64 7.20
N LEU A 535 -6.46 -38.55 6.45
CA LEU A 535 -7.26 -37.39 6.86
C LEU A 535 -8.77 -37.71 6.95
N GLN A 536 -9.31 -38.49 6.00
CA GLN A 536 -10.70 -38.94 6.07
C GLN A 536 -10.98 -39.79 7.32
N SER A 537 -10.05 -40.66 7.72
CA SER A 537 -10.20 -41.43 8.96
C SER A 537 -10.15 -40.56 10.23
N LEU A 538 -9.59 -39.35 10.14
CA LEU A 538 -9.63 -38.32 11.18
C LEU A 538 -10.88 -37.42 11.11
N GLY A 539 -11.81 -37.70 10.19
CA GLY A 539 -13.07 -36.96 10.04
C GLY A 539 -12.96 -35.65 9.26
N PHE A 540 -11.98 -35.54 8.36
CA PHE A 540 -11.88 -34.44 7.40
C PHE A 540 -12.71 -34.73 6.14
N ASN A 541 -13.34 -33.71 5.59
CA ASN A 541 -14.01 -33.78 4.29
C ASN A 541 -13.01 -33.38 3.21
N ILE A 542 -12.76 -34.27 2.25
CA ILE A 542 -11.75 -34.04 1.21
C ILE A 542 -12.37 -34.14 -0.18
N THR A 543 -12.33 -33.03 -0.91
CA THR A 543 -12.81 -32.92 -2.28
C THR A 543 -11.63 -32.81 -3.25
N THR A 544 -11.58 -33.71 -4.22
CA THR A 544 -10.66 -33.62 -5.35
C THR A 544 -11.40 -32.90 -6.48
N ALA A 545 -11.11 -31.62 -6.65
CA ALA A 545 -11.79 -30.71 -7.57
C ALA A 545 -10.97 -30.56 -8.86
N ASP A 546 -10.86 -31.66 -9.61
CA ASP A 546 -10.04 -31.77 -10.83
C ASP A 546 -10.85 -31.62 -12.14
N ASN A 547 -12.19 -31.65 -12.07
CA ASN A 547 -13.07 -31.50 -13.22
C ASN A 547 -14.33 -30.66 -12.93
N PRO A 548 -14.39 -29.37 -13.33
CA PRO A 548 -13.26 -28.59 -13.85
C PRO A 548 -12.17 -28.41 -12.80
N GLU A 549 -10.90 -28.24 -13.19
CA GLU A 549 -9.80 -28.08 -12.22
C GLU A 549 -9.99 -26.81 -11.38
N VAL A 550 -9.91 -26.90 -10.05
CA VAL A 550 -9.92 -25.71 -9.19
C VAL A 550 -8.59 -24.97 -9.28
N HIS A 551 -8.63 -23.65 -9.44
CA HIS A 551 -7.47 -22.78 -9.34
C HIS A 551 -7.59 -21.78 -8.17
N ALA A 552 -8.71 -21.83 -7.44
CA ALA A 552 -8.97 -21.03 -6.25
C ALA A 552 -7.95 -21.30 -5.13
N LYS A 553 -7.69 -20.24 -4.37
CA LYS A 553 -6.73 -20.21 -3.26
C LYS A 553 -7.35 -19.37 -2.16
N PHE A 554 -8.07 -20.03 -1.27
CA PHE A 554 -8.68 -19.36 -0.14
C PHE A 554 -8.65 -20.23 1.12
N PHE A 555 -8.72 -19.57 2.26
CA PHE A 555 -8.82 -20.18 3.57
C PHE A 555 -9.89 -19.43 4.36
N SER A 556 -10.95 -20.11 4.77
CA SER A 556 -12.05 -19.52 5.53
C SER A 556 -12.26 -20.29 6.82
N TRP A 557 -12.74 -19.59 7.85
CA TRP A 557 -13.11 -20.21 9.11
C TRP A 557 -14.28 -19.50 9.74
N ASP A 558 -15.12 -20.31 10.39
CA ASP A 558 -16.47 -19.95 10.75
C ASP A 558 -17.20 -19.35 9.53
N ASN A 559 -18.23 -18.52 9.76
CA ASN A 559 -19.00 -17.96 8.66
C ASN A 559 -18.55 -16.55 8.28
N ASN A 560 -17.56 -15.98 8.99
CA ASN A 560 -17.30 -14.55 8.98
C ASN A 560 -15.89 -14.17 8.53
N ASN A 561 -14.99 -15.13 8.29
CA ASN A 561 -13.61 -14.84 7.95
C ASN A 561 -13.18 -15.59 6.71
N ILE A 562 -12.43 -14.91 5.85
CA ILE A 562 -11.80 -15.48 4.66
C ILE A 562 -10.47 -14.80 4.40
N VAL A 563 -9.52 -15.60 3.92
CA VAL A 563 -8.33 -15.13 3.23
C VAL A 563 -8.46 -15.52 1.77
N VAL A 564 -8.44 -14.54 0.88
CA VAL A 564 -8.35 -14.74 -0.57
C VAL A 564 -6.96 -14.34 -1.03
N THR A 565 -6.24 -15.22 -1.73
CA THR A 565 -4.80 -15.03 -1.93
C THR A 565 -4.30 -15.57 -3.28
N SER A 566 -3.12 -15.13 -3.68
CA SER A 566 -2.35 -15.73 -4.77
C SER A 566 -1.56 -16.99 -4.35
N LEU A 567 -1.35 -17.21 -3.05
CA LEU A 567 -0.56 -18.31 -2.47
C LEU A 567 -1.28 -19.66 -2.50
N ASN A 568 -0.61 -20.71 -2.98
CA ASN A 568 -1.12 -22.08 -2.86
C ASN A 568 -0.94 -22.62 -1.44
N TRP A 569 -2.01 -22.64 -0.65
CA TRP A 569 -1.96 -23.09 0.74
C TRP A 569 -1.31 -24.45 0.94
N LEU A 570 -1.66 -25.43 0.11
CA LEU A 570 -1.23 -26.81 0.32
C LEU A 570 0.05 -27.20 -0.41
N SER A 571 0.71 -26.28 -1.12
CA SER A 571 1.90 -26.61 -1.91
C SER A 571 3.00 -25.55 -1.97
N SER A 572 2.73 -24.30 -1.59
CA SER A 572 3.70 -23.21 -1.64
C SER A 572 4.31 -22.92 -0.26
N SER A 573 5.52 -22.37 -0.27
CA SER A 573 6.15 -21.79 0.92
C SER A 573 5.75 -20.32 1.05
N SER A 574 5.51 -19.87 2.29
CA SER A 574 5.28 -18.46 2.63
C SER A 574 6.59 -17.68 2.86
N LYS A 575 7.74 -18.31 2.58
CA LYS A 575 9.08 -17.71 2.74
C LYS A 575 9.55 -17.08 1.44
N GLY A 576 10.32 -16.00 1.54
CA GLY A 576 10.93 -15.31 0.41
C GLY A 576 10.69 -13.81 0.50
N ASP A 577 10.66 -13.17 -0.67
CA ASP A 577 10.24 -11.77 -0.77
C ASP A 577 8.82 -11.59 -0.21
N ILE A 578 8.62 -10.48 0.52
CA ILE A 578 7.38 -10.22 1.25
C ILE A 578 6.18 -10.00 0.31
N TYR A 579 6.40 -9.51 -0.90
CA TYR A 579 5.35 -9.24 -1.87
C TYR A 579 5.31 -10.26 -3.01
N ASN A 580 6.03 -11.38 -2.86
CA ASN A 580 5.94 -12.47 -3.83
C ASN A 580 4.52 -13.06 -3.90
N GLU A 581 3.84 -13.13 -2.76
CA GLU A 581 2.46 -13.58 -2.66
C GLU A 581 1.69 -12.59 -1.80
N LEU A 582 0.44 -12.31 -2.18
CA LEU A 582 -0.41 -11.36 -1.50
C LEU A 582 -1.80 -11.94 -1.27
N GLY A 583 -2.48 -11.48 -0.23
CA GLY A 583 -3.86 -11.84 0.07
C GLY A 583 -4.65 -10.69 0.67
N PHE A 584 -5.97 -10.83 0.67
CA PHE A 584 -6.85 -10.07 1.56
C PHE A 584 -7.31 -10.98 2.69
N LEU A 585 -7.06 -10.56 3.94
CA LEU A 585 -7.76 -11.08 5.11
C LEU A 585 -9.01 -10.22 5.33
N ILE A 586 -10.18 -10.86 5.27
CA ILE A 586 -11.48 -10.20 5.36
C ILE A 586 -12.27 -10.81 6.50
N THR A 587 -12.74 -9.96 7.40
CA THR A 587 -13.76 -10.29 8.40
C THR A 587 -15.06 -9.59 8.03
N LEU A 588 -16.02 -10.34 7.49
CA LEU A 588 -17.34 -9.89 7.06
C LEU A 588 -18.39 -10.97 7.39
N PRO A 589 -19.49 -10.65 8.08
CA PRO A 589 -20.52 -11.64 8.39
C PRO A 589 -21.07 -12.35 7.14
N GLY A 590 -21.02 -13.68 7.15
CA GLY A 590 -21.53 -14.55 6.08
C GLY A 590 -20.55 -14.85 4.93
N ILE A 591 -19.41 -14.16 4.82
CA ILE A 591 -18.50 -14.31 3.67
C ILE A 591 -17.91 -15.72 3.53
N GLY A 592 -17.72 -16.43 4.64
CA GLY A 592 -17.22 -17.82 4.63
C GLY A 592 -18.26 -18.80 4.05
N ASN A 593 -19.54 -18.55 4.33
CA ASN A 593 -20.62 -19.35 3.74
C ASN A 593 -20.81 -19.03 2.26
N GLU A 594 -20.73 -17.75 1.89
CA GLU A 594 -20.86 -17.30 0.49
C GLU A 594 -19.84 -18.00 -0.43
N VAL A 595 -18.55 -18.05 -0.04
CA VAL A 595 -17.54 -18.73 -0.86
C VAL A 595 -17.76 -20.25 -0.90
N LYS A 596 -18.26 -20.84 0.19
CA LYS A 596 -18.54 -22.27 0.28
C LYS A 596 -19.71 -22.66 -0.63
N GLU A 597 -20.79 -21.89 -0.62
CA GLU A 597 -21.94 -22.07 -1.52
C GLU A 597 -21.51 -21.98 -2.98
N LYS A 598 -20.77 -20.94 -3.36
CA LYS A 598 -20.21 -20.77 -4.72
C LYS A 598 -19.32 -21.94 -5.16
N PHE A 599 -18.54 -22.50 -4.24
CA PHE A 599 -17.73 -23.68 -4.53
C PHE A 599 -18.61 -24.91 -4.80
N HIS A 600 -19.61 -25.17 -3.96
CA HIS A 600 -20.49 -26.33 -4.10
C HIS A 600 -21.45 -26.25 -5.30
N GLU A 601 -21.77 -25.04 -5.79
CA GLU A 601 -22.48 -24.87 -7.06
C GLU A 601 -21.72 -25.52 -8.24
N MET A 602 -20.37 -25.47 -8.22
CA MET A 602 -19.52 -26.06 -9.26
C MET A 602 -19.07 -27.49 -8.92
N TYR A 603 -18.98 -27.82 -7.63
CA TYR A 603 -18.56 -29.13 -7.13
C TYR A 603 -19.61 -29.69 -6.16
N PRO A 604 -20.78 -30.14 -6.65
CA PRO A 604 -21.78 -30.79 -5.81
C PRO A 604 -21.23 -32.08 -5.19
N GLU A 605 -21.68 -32.39 -3.97
CA GLU A 605 -21.24 -33.54 -3.17
C GLU A 605 -21.52 -34.90 -3.82
#